data_AF-R6HC79-F1
#
_entry.id   AF-R6HC79-F1
#
_cell.length_a   1.000
_cell.length_b   1.000
_cell.length_c   1.000
_cell.angle_alpha   90.00
_cell.angle_beta   90.00
_cell.angle_gamma   90.00
#
_symmetry.space_group_name_H-M   'P 1'
#
loop_
_entity.id
_entity.type
_entity.pdbx_description
1 polymer ?
#
loop_
_entity_poly.entity_id
_entity_poly.type
_entity_poly.pdbx_seq_one_letter_code
_entity_poly.pdbx_strand_id
1 'polypeptide(L)'
;MTDSIVLLQAGQSPRLSRLLDFALAEVAVEPAGLPELEAMALQGRRVLIALTTGEGGMSLEAFRLLQSLRTHPDCLRGATGALIVDGAGELYTKQAAQAVALAANLAGCLFPGKPLVEGTGSLYNQHILAGQLGLPWEETYFTRARDLAGRLARFQAPRFPRPRVLMLHASDNRRSNTVAMGKAVCNHLAPVCDIQTISLQNGAIYDCRGCSYTACLHYSRNGTCYYGGALPTEVFPAILQSDVVLLLCPNFNDSASANILALINRMTGLLLQQPLYDKYLYAIVVSGYSGGDLVARQILGALCLNKTMMLPPHFCLFQTANDPGAALAAPGVEERMKAWAGSILSTVHQPGEDPR
;
A
#
# COMPACT_ATOMS: atom_id res chain seq x y z
N MET A 1 -12.83 2.19 23.81
CA MET A 1 -14.02 1.79 23.04
C MET A 1 -13.55 0.83 21.98
N THR A 2 -14.00 -0.43 22.01
CA THR A 2 -13.73 -1.38 20.92
C THR A 2 -14.57 -0.96 19.73
N ASP A 3 -13.98 -0.19 18.80
CA ASP A 3 -14.71 0.23 17.60
C ASP A 3 -15.14 -1.01 16.82
N SER A 4 -16.43 -1.12 16.53
CA SER A 4 -16.99 -2.14 15.65
C SER A 4 -16.33 -2.07 14.27
N ILE A 5 -16.18 -3.25 13.65
CA ILE A 5 -15.82 -3.34 12.23
C ILE A 5 -17.09 -3.15 11.41
N VAL A 6 -17.05 -2.19 10.48
CA VAL A 6 -18.06 -2.05 9.44
C VAL A 6 -17.75 -3.02 8.30
N LEU A 7 -18.66 -3.94 8.00
CA LEU A 7 -18.53 -4.90 6.90
C LEU A 7 -19.20 -4.36 5.64
N LEU A 8 -18.40 -4.02 4.63
CA LEU A 8 -18.84 -3.73 3.27
C LEU A 8 -18.68 -4.98 2.40
N GLN A 9 -19.78 -5.68 2.15
CA GLN A 9 -19.77 -6.90 1.35
C GLN A 9 -20.28 -6.65 -0.06
N ALA A 10 -19.47 -7.00 -1.06
CA ALA A 10 -19.79 -6.93 -2.48
C ALA A 10 -19.68 -8.32 -3.11
N GLY A 11 -20.83 -9.01 -3.15
CA GLY A 11 -20.97 -10.37 -3.64
C GLY A 11 -21.05 -11.41 -2.52
N GLN A 12 -21.52 -12.62 -2.87
CA GLN A 12 -21.73 -13.70 -1.90
C GLN A 12 -21.30 -15.04 -2.51
N SER A 13 -20.74 -15.91 -1.67
CA SER A 13 -20.48 -17.31 -1.99
C SER A 13 -20.63 -18.13 -0.70
N PRO A 14 -20.98 -19.43 -0.77
CA PRO A 14 -21.04 -20.28 0.42
C PRO A 14 -19.72 -20.34 1.21
N ARG A 15 -18.58 -20.21 0.52
CA ARG A 15 -17.26 -20.17 1.18
C ARG A 15 -17.02 -18.83 1.86
N LEU A 16 -17.32 -17.71 1.21
CA LEU A 16 -17.16 -16.38 1.79
C LEU A 16 -18.07 -16.20 3.01
N SER A 17 -19.31 -16.67 2.98
CA SER A 17 -20.21 -16.58 4.15
C SER A 17 -19.63 -17.32 5.36
N ARG A 18 -19.23 -18.60 5.19
CA ARG A 18 -18.58 -19.37 6.26
C ARG A 18 -17.28 -18.72 6.75
N LEU A 19 -16.50 -18.16 5.83
CA LEU A 19 -15.27 -17.45 6.15
C LEU A 19 -15.55 -16.23 7.03
N LEU A 20 -16.51 -15.39 6.66
CA LEU A 20 -16.86 -14.17 7.39
C LEU A 20 -17.43 -14.51 8.76
N ASP A 21 -18.32 -15.51 8.85
CA ASP A 21 -18.84 -16.00 10.14
C ASP A 21 -17.71 -16.43 11.07
N PHE A 22 -16.73 -17.18 10.55
CA PHE A 22 -15.57 -17.61 11.33
C PHE A 22 -14.63 -16.45 11.69
N ALA A 23 -14.30 -15.60 10.71
CA ALA A 23 -13.31 -14.54 10.86
C ALA A 23 -13.78 -13.43 11.80
N LEU A 24 -15.09 -13.20 11.87
CA LEU A 24 -15.69 -12.09 12.60
C LEU A 24 -16.35 -12.49 13.92
N ALA A 25 -16.34 -13.78 14.28
CA ALA A 25 -16.98 -14.30 15.51
C ALA A 25 -16.51 -13.61 16.81
N GLU A 26 -15.30 -13.06 16.83
CA GLU A 26 -14.66 -12.46 18.02
C GLU A 26 -14.63 -10.91 18.00
N VAL A 27 -15.27 -10.28 17.00
CA VAL A 27 -15.31 -8.82 16.85
C VAL A 27 -16.73 -8.32 16.67
N ALA A 28 -17.04 -7.13 17.19
CA ALA A 28 -18.32 -6.49 16.93
C ALA A 28 -18.38 -6.06 15.45
N VAL A 29 -19.47 -6.40 14.77
CA VAL A 29 -19.66 -6.12 13.34
C VAL A 29 -20.93 -5.32 13.11
N GLU A 30 -20.82 -4.31 12.26
CA GLU A 30 -21.96 -3.57 11.70
C GLU A 30 -21.97 -3.75 10.17
N PRO A 31 -23.02 -4.33 9.57
CA PRO A 31 -23.11 -4.39 8.12
C PRO A 31 -23.36 -2.99 7.54
N ALA A 32 -22.77 -2.70 6.38
CA ALA A 32 -23.06 -1.50 5.60
C ALA A 32 -23.17 -1.84 4.11
N GLY A 33 -23.93 -1.03 3.38
CA GLY A 33 -24.07 -1.11 1.94
C GLY A 33 -23.53 0.13 1.23
N LEU A 34 -23.82 0.21 -0.07
CA LEU A 34 -23.52 1.38 -0.88
C LEU A 34 -24.23 2.65 -0.38
N PRO A 35 -25.50 2.63 0.06
CA PRO A 35 -26.16 3.84 0.56
C PRO A 35 -25.41 4.48 1.73
N GLU A 36 -24.93 3.69 2.70
CA GLU A 36 -24.16 4.20 3.84
C GLU A 36 -22.80 4.75 3.41
N LEU A 37 -22.13 4.08 2.47
CA LEU A 37 -20.87 4.55 1.88
C LEU A 37 -21.07 5.89 1.16
N GLU A 38 -22.07 5.99 0.31
CA GLU A 38 -22.39 7.18 -0.50
C GLU A 38 -22.89 8.34 0.37
N ALA A 39 -23.54 8.04 1.51
CA ALA A 39 -23.91 9.00 2.54
C ALA A 39 -22.76 9.39 3.49
N MET A 40 -21.51 8.96 3.22
CA MET A 40 -20.31 9.27 4.00
C MET A 40 -20.33 8.71 5.44
N ALA A 41 -21.18 7.73 5.74
CA ALA A 41 -21.36 7.18 7.09
C ALA A 41 -20.17 6.35 7.59
N LEU A 42 -19.20 6.07 6.71
CA LEU A 42 -18.04 5.20 6.99
C LEU A 42 -16.77 5.98 7.34
N GLN A 43 -16.81 7.31 7.34
CA GLN A 43 -15.68 8.14 7.76
C GLN A 43 -15.26 7.82 9.20
N GLY A 44 -13.95 7.72 9.44
CA GLY A 44 -13.37 7.41 10.75
C GLY A 44 -13.61 5.98 11.25
N ARG A 45 -14.27 5.11 10.48
CA ARG A 45 -14.61 3.74 10.90
C ARG A 45 -13.50 2.74 10.54
N ARG A 46 -13.55 1.56 11.16
CA ARG A 46 -12.78 0.39 10.74
C ARG A 46 -13.60 -0.36 9.71
N VAL A 47 -13.14 -0.48 8.48
CA VAL A 47 -13.92 -0.99 7.35
C VAL A 47 -13.28 -2.27 6.81
N LEU A 48 -13.98 -3.39 6.90
CA LEU A 48 -13.61 -4.62 6.22
C LEU A 48 -14.39 -4.71 4.91
N ILE A 49 -13.69 -4.69 3.79
CA ILE A 49 -14.27 -4.84 2.46
C ILE A 49 -14.14 -6.31 2.03
N ALA A 50 -15.27 -7.00 1.88
CA ALA A 50 -15.32 -8.39 1.45
C ALA A 50 -15.85 -8.47 0.01
N LEU A 51 -15.09 -9.09 -0.90
CA LEU A 51 -15.39 -9.17 -2.32
C LEU A 51 -15.46 -10.62 -2.77
N THR A 52 -16.31 -10.92 -3.76
CA THR A 52 -16.19 -12.14 -4.56
C THR A 52 -15.69 -11.85 -5.98
N THR A 53 -14.96 -12.79 -6.58
CA THR A 53 -14.65 -12.79 -8.02
C THR A 53 -15.14 -14.08 -8.67
N GLY A 54 -15.78 -13.97 -9.83
CA GLY A 54 -16.17 -15.10 -10.67
C GLY A 54 -15.04 -15.55 -11.61
N GLU A 55 -15.33 -16.53 -12.46
CA GLU A 55 -14.37 -17.01 -13.48
C GLU A 55 -13.90 -15.92 -14.44
N GLY A 56 -14.78 -14.97 -14.77
CA GLY A 56 -14.47 -13.81 -15.61
C GLY A 56 -13.88 -12.60 -14.88
N GLY A 57 -13.58 -12.72 -13.59
CA GLY A 57 -13.04 -11.64 -12.77
C GLY A 57 -14.06 -10.99 -11.83
N MET A 58 -14.02 -9.66 -11.73
CA MET A 58 -14.79 -8.90 -10.73
C MET A 58 -16.31 -9.11 -10.89
N SER A 59 -17.02 -9.36 -9.78
CA SER A 59 -18.48 -9.43 -9.77
C SER A 59 -19.12 -8.07 -10.05
N LEU A 60 -20.39 -8.05 -10.44
CA LEU A 60 -21.12 -6.80 -10.69
C LEU A 60 -21.25 -5.97 -9.41
N GLU A 61 -21.41 -6.61 -8.26
CA GLU A 61 -21.45 -6.00 -6.95
C GLU A 61 -20.11 -5.33 -6.62
N ALA A 62 -18.99 -6.02 -6.85
CA ALA A 62 -17.66 -5.46 -6.64
C ALA A 62 -17.38 -4.30 -7.61
N PHE A 63 -17.89 -4.36 -8.84
CA PHE A 63 -17.81 -3.25 -9.78
C PHE A 63 -18.61 -2.02 -9.32
N ARG A 64 -19.83 -2.21 -8.80
CA ARG A 64 -20.64 -1.12 -8.23
C ARG A 64 -19.95 -0.47 -7.03
N LEU A 65 -19.40 -1.28 -6.12
CA LEU A 65 -18.61 -0.75 -5.00
C LEU A 65 -17.40 0.05 -5.50
N LEU A 66 -16.67 -0.48 -6.48
CA LEU A 66 -15.54 0.22 -7.09
C LEU A 66 -15.96 1.56 -7.72
N GLN A 67 -17.12 1.61 -8.37
CA GLN A 67 -17.69 2.84 -8.91
C GLN A 67 -18.01 3.84 -7.80
N SER A 68 -18.75 3.43 -6.75
CA SER A 68 -19.12 4.31 -5.64
C SER A 68 -17.89 4.91 -4.96
N LEU A 69 -16.84 4.11 -4.71
CA LEU A 69 -15.57 4.60 -4.14
C LEU A 69 -14.87 5.65 -5.02
N ARG A 70 -15.00 5.54 -6.36
CA ARG A 70 -14.37 6.46 -7.31
C ARG A 70 -15.16 7.76 -7.50
N THR A 71 -16.48 7.71 -7.36
CA THR A 71 -17.36 8.86 -7.60
C THR A 71 -17.71 9.65 -6.34
N HIS A 72 -17.45 9.10 -5.16
CA HIS A 72 -17.69 9.72 -3.87
C HIS A 72 -16.36 9.97 -3.16
N PRO A 73 -15.64 11.05 -3.52
CA PRO A 73 -14.39 11.39 -2.84
C PRO A 73 -14.62 11.57 -1.34
N ASP A 74 -13.62 11.21 -0.55
CA ASP A 74 -13.64 11.31 0.93
C ASP A 74 -14.70 10.47 1.67
N CYS A 75 -15.40 9.55 1.00
CA CYS A 75 -16.37 8.65 1.67
C CYS A 75 -15.75 7.73 2.74
N LEU A 76 -14.42 7.56 2.71
CA LEU A 76 -13.66 6.80 3.69
C LEU A 76 -12.64 7.67 4.43
N ARG A 77 -12.81 9.00 4.46
CA ARG A 77 -11.91 9.90 5.16
C ARG A 77 -11.71 9.48 6.63
N GLY A 78 -10.45 9.27 7.01
CA GLY A 78 -10.07 8.85 8.36
C GLY A 78 -10.41 7.39 8.68
N ALA A 79 -11.00 6.64 7.74
CA ALA A 79 -11.25 5.22 7.93
C ALA A 79 -9.95 4.42 7.87
N THR A 80 -9.95 3.26 8.54
CA THR A 80 -8.90 2.23 8.38
C THR A 80 -9.51 1.01 7.71
N GLY A 81 -8.89 0.51 6.66
CA GLY A 81 -9.44 -0.54 5.80
C GLY A 81 -8.70 -1.87 5.86
N ALA A 82 -9.39 -2.95 5.53
CA ALA A 82 -8.81 -4.23 5.14
C ALA A 82 -9.67 -4.89 4.05
N LEU A 83 -9.09 -5.85 3.31
CA LEU A 83 -9.77 -6.56 2.23
C LEU A 83 -9.74 -8.08 2.43
N ILE A 84 -10.88 -8.70 2.19
CA ILE A 84 -11.01 -10.14 1.94
C ILE A 84 -11.52 -10.33 0.51
N VAL A 85 -10.84 -11.16 -0.28
CA VAL A 85 -11.27 -11.48 -1.65
C VAL A 85 -11.39 -12.98 -1.83
N ASP A 86 -12.61 -13.45 -2.09
CA ASP A 86 -12.92 -14.85 -2.32
C ASP A 86 -13.16 -15.11 -3.81
N GLY A 87 -12.24 -15.82 -4.47
CA GLY A 87 -12.30 -16.11 -5.90
C GLY A 87 -12.83 -17.51 -6.21
N ALA A 88 -13.68 -17.60 -7.24
CA ALA A 88 -14.12 -18.87 -7.81
C ALA A 88 -13.01 -19.58 -8.61
N GLY A 89 -12.07 -18.82 -9.19
CA GLY A 89 -10.95 -19.33 -9.98
C GLY A 89 -9.57 -18.92 -9.45
N GLU A 90 -8.53 -19.22 -10.22
CA GLU A 90 -7.12 -18.93 -9.85
C GLU A 90 -6.66 -17.51 -10.20
N LEU A 91 -7.46 -16.77 -10.95
CA LEU A 91 -7.13 -15.45 -11.46
C LEU A 91 -7.98 -14.35 -10.80
N TYR A 92 -7.56 -13.11 -11.02
CA TYR A 92 -8.30 -11.88 -10.73
C TYR A 92 -8.50 -11.47 -9.26
N THR A 93 -8.26 -12.33 -8.26
CA THR A 93 -8.37 -11.96 -6.84
C THR A 93 -7.47 -10.75 -6.50
N LYS A 94 -6.19 -10.80 -6.89
CA LYS A 94 -5.23 -9.70 -6.73
C LYS A 94 -5.63 -8.47 -7.52
N GLN A 95 -6.11 -8.64 -8.75
CA GLN A 95 -6.50 -7.53 -9.61
C GLN A 95 -7.68 -6.75 -9.00
N ALA A 96 -8.70 -7.46 -8.53
CA ALA A 96 -9.85 -6.89 -7.85
C ALA A 96 -9.44 -6.17 -6.56
N ALA A 97 -8.59 -6.82 -5.74
CA ALA A 97 -8.07 -6.22 -4.51
C ALA A 97 -7.30 -4.93 -4.77
N GLN A 98 -6.41 -4.89 -5.78
CA GLN A 98 -5.64 -3.69 -6.11
C GLN A 98 -6.54 -2.55 -6.61
N ALA A 99 -7.56 -2.84 -7.43
CA ALA A 99 -8.47 -1.84 -7.95
C ALA A 99 -9.30 -1.20 -6.81
N VAL A 100 -9.85 -2.02 -5.93
CA VAL A 100 -10.66 -1.55 -4.79
C VAL A 100 -9.78 -0.87 -3.74
N ALA A 101 -8.59 -1.40 -3.43
CA ALA A 101 -7.67 -0.78 -2.47
C ALA A 101 -7.22 0.61 -2.95
N LEU A 102 -6.90 0.79 -4.24
CA LEU A 102 -6.57 2.13 -4.76
C LEU A 102 -7.76 3.07 -4.64
N ALA A 103 -8.95 2.66 -5.06
CA ALA A 103 -10.14 3.50 -5.01
C ALA A 103 -10.50 3.90 -3.57
N ALA A 104 -10.50 2.95 -2.64
CA ALA A 104 -10.73 3.20 -1.23
C ALA A 104 -9.67 4.14 -0.63
N ASN A 105 -8.39 3.97 -1.00
CA ASN A 105 -7.33 4.85 -0.52
C ASN A 105 -7.48 6.29 -1.02
N LEU A 106 -7.85 6.47 -2.30
CA LEU A 106 -8.13 7.77 -2.89
C LEU A 106 -9.43 8.39 -2.35
N ALA A 107 -10.31 7.59 -1.75
CA ALA A 107 -11.47 8.04 -0.99
C ALA A 107 -11.15 8.33 0.50
N GLY A 108 -9.88 8.31 0.91
CA GLY A 108 -9.43 8.72 2.24
C GLY A 108 -9.13 7.57 3.22
N CYS A 109 -9.17 6.31 2.76
CA CYS A 109 -8.91 5.14 3.60
C CYS A 109 -7.43 4.87 3.82
N LEU A 110 -7.03 4.68 5.08
CA LEU A 110 -5.72 4.15 5.45
C LEU A 110 -5.74 2.62 5.41
N PHE A 111 -4.72 1.98 4.86
CA PHE A 111 -4.52 0.54 5.00
C PHE A 111 -3.30 0.20 5.86
N PRO A 112 -3.43 -0.72 6.84
CA PRO A 112 -2.28 -1.28 7.53
C PRO A 112 -1.46 -2.12 6.55
N GLY A 113 -0.22 -2.43 6.91
CA GLY A 113 0.61 -3.36 6.12
C GLY A 113 -0.04 -4.73 5.92
N LYS A 114 0.08 -5.28 4.70
CA LYS A 114 -0.58 -6.53 4.28
C LYS A 114 -2.08 -6.54 4.66
N PRO A 115 -2.89 -5.61 4.16
CA PRO A 115 -4.30 -5.49 4.54
C PRO A 115 -5.20 -6.48 3.80
N LEU A 116 -4.64 -7.44 3.06
CA LEU A 116 -5.37 -8.34 2.16
C LEU A 116 -5.20 -9.80 2.56
N VAL A 117 -6.32 -10.51 2.65
CA VAL A 117 -6.39 -11.97 2.63
C VAL A 117 -7.24 -12.37 1.43
N GLU A 118 -6.72 -13.25 0.58
CA GLU A 118 -7.42 -13.73 -0.61
C GLU A 118 -7.42 -15.26 -0.63
N GLY A 119 -8.48 -15.86 -1.14
CA GLY A 119 -8.59 -17.28 -1.42
C GLY A 119 -8.88 -17.49 -2.91
N THR A 120 -7.96 -18.13 -3.64
CA THR A 120 -8.24 -18.57 -5.00
C THR A 120 -9.22 -19.75 -5.01
N GLY A 121 -9.74 -20.13 -6.17
CA GLY A 121 -10.70 -21.23 -6.32
C GLY A 121 -10.27 -22.50 -5.58
N SER A 122 -9.05 -22.96 -5.85
CA SER A 122 -8.45 -24.14 -5.21
C SER A 122 -7.87 -23.89 -3.82
N LEU A 123 -7.75 -22.63 -3.38
CA LEU A 123 -6.97 -22.22 -2.20
C LEU A 123 -5.48 -22.62 -2.27
N TYR A 124 -4.94 -22.94 -3.45
CA TYR A 124 -3.51 -23.25 -3.60
C TYR A 124 -2.63 -22.10 -3.10
N ASN A 125 -3.10 -20.86 -3.18
CA ASN A 125 -2.40 -19.70 -2.64
C ASN A 125 -2.17 -19.74 -1.11
N GLN A 126 -2.76 -20.70 -0.38
CA GLN A 126 -2.52 -20.92 1.05
C GLN A 126 -1.41 -21.93 1.34
N HIS A 127 -0.99 -22.76 0.37
CA HIS A 127 -0.20 -23.98 0.62
C HIS A 127 1.11 -23.74 1.40
N ILE A 128 1.80 -22.62 1.15
CA ILE A 128 3.05 -22.30 1.87
C ILE A 128 2.79 -22.11 3.36
N LEU A 129 1.80 -21.28 3.71
CA LEU A 129 1.51 -21.03 5.13
C LEU A 129 0.85 -22.25 5.77
N ALA A 130 0.00 -22.95 5.04
CA ALA A 130 -0.62 -24.19 5.50
C ALA A 130 0.44 -25.24 5.89
N GLY A 131 1.47 -25.43 5.05
CA GLY A 131 2.59 -26.31 5.36
C GLY A 131 3.42 -25.86 6.57
N GLN A 132 3.57 -24.54 6.78
CA GLN A 132 4.27 -24.00 7.95
C GLN A 132 3.48 -24.19 9.26
N LEU A 133 2.16 -24.09 9.21
CA LEU A 133 1.28 -24.23 10.37
C LEU A 133 0.81 -25.67 10.62
N GLY A 134 1.00 -26.58 9.66
CA GLY A 134 0.45 -27.93 9.72
C GLY A 134 -1.08 -27.97 9.62
N LEU A 135 -1.70 -26.98 8.99
CA LEU A 135 -3.15 -26.84 8.89
C LEU A 135 -3.65 -27.17 7.47
N PRO A 136 -4.90 -27.63 7.32
CA PRO A 136 -5.59 -27.65 6.02
C PRO A 136 -5.63 -26.27 5.36
N TRP A 137 -5.71 -26.22 4.02
CA TRP A 137 -5.69 -24.96 3.29
C TRP A 137 -6.88 -24.05 3.61
N GLU A 138 -8.07 -24.63 3.77
CA GLU A 138 -9.27 -23.88 4.15
C GLU A 138 -9.15 -23.31 5.57
N GLU A 139 -8.72 -24.13 6.54
CA GLU A 139 -8.49 -23.67 7.90
C GLU A 139 -7.42 -22.58 7.98
N THR A 140 -6.37 -22.69 7.17
CA THR A 140 -5.35 -21.64 7.02
C THR A 140 -5.94 -20.34 6.49
N TYR A 141 -6.76 -20.40 5.44
CA TYR A 141 -7.44 -19.24 4.87
C TYR A 141 -8.34 -18.55 5.91
N PHE A 142 -9.13 -19.33 6.64
CA PHE A 142 -10.05 -18.87 7.67
C PHE A 142 -9.32 -18.21 8.84
N THR A 143 -8.24 -18.85 9.32
CA THR A 143 -7.40 -18.31 10.39
C THR A 143 -6.77 -16.97 9.98
N ARG A 144 -6.24 -16.87 8.76
CA ARG A 144 -5.67 -15.61 8.25
C ARG A 144 -6.72 -14.50 8.17
N ALA A 145 -7.95 -14.83 7.77
CA ALA A 145 -9.04 -13.86 7.71
C ALA A 145 -9.41 -13.34 9.12
N ARG A 146 -9.45 -14.23 10.12
CA ARG A 146 -9.63 -13.84 11.53
C ARG A 146 -8.50 -12.94 12.03
N ASP A 147 -7.25 -13.32 11.75
CA ASP A 147 -6.08 -12.52 12.11
C ASP A 147 -6.12 -11.12 11.47
N LEU A 148 -6.56 -11.04 10.21
CA LEU A 148 -6.75 -9.77 9.52
C LEU A 148 -7.81 -8.90 10.21
N ALA A 149 -8.97 -9.47 10.55
CA ALA A 149 -10.05 -8.76 11.25
C ALA A 149 -9.57 -8.28 12.63
N GLY A 150 -8.90 -9.14 13.41
CA GLY A 150 -8.34 -8.77 14.71
C GLY A 150 -7.26 -7.69 14.60
N ARG A 151 -6.39 -7.74 13.59
CA ARG A 151 -5.41 -6.66 13.31
C ARG A 151 -6.11 -5.36 12.95
N LEU A 152 -7.14 -5.40 12.10
CA LEU A 152 -7.92 -4.22 11.75
C LEU A 152 -8.59 -3.60 12.99
N ALA A 153 -9.21 -4.42 13.86
CA ALA A 153 -9.89 -4.01 15.09
C ALA A 153 -8.98 -3.35 16.14
N ARG A 154 -7.67 -3.63 16.11
CA ARG A 154 -6.68 -3.08 17.06
C ARG A 154 -5.68 -2.11 16.44
N PHE A 155 -5.70 -1.95 15.12
CA PHE A 155 -4.71 -1.15 14.43
C PHE A 155 -4.75 0.31 14.91
N GLN A 156 -3.55 0.85 15.12
CA GLN A 156 -3.28 2.25 15.39
C GLN A 156 -2.02 2.61 14.60
N ALA A 157 -2.11 3.68 13.81
CA ALA A 157 -0.99 4.12 12.99
C ALA A 157 0.00 4.92 13.86
N PRO A 158 1.32 4.61 13.80
CA PRO A 158 2.31 5.30 14.61
C PRO A 158 2.47 6.75 14.16
N ARG A 159 2.70 7.66 15.10
CA ARG A 159 3.04 9.05 14.79
C ARG A 159 4.35 9.43 15.44
N PHE A 160 5.03 10.41 14.85
CA PHE A 160 6.41 10.74 15.20
C PHE A 160 6.55 12.23 15.52
N PRO A 161 7.27 12.61 16.59
CA PRO A 161 7.57 14.01 16.89
C PRO A 161 8.33 14.71 15.77
N ARG A 162 9.25 13.99 15.12
CA ARG A 162 10.03 14.48 13.98
C ARG A 162 10.19 13.35 12.96
N PRO A 163 9.22 13.18 12.04
CA PRO A 163 9.20 12.06 11.10
C PRO A 163 10.44 12.07 10.18
N ARG A 164 11.05 10.90 9.97
CA ARG A 164 12.16 10.71 9.03
C ARG A 164 11.62 10.27 7.66
N VAL A 165 11.75 11.14 6.67
CA VAL A 165 11.28 10.93 5.30
C VAL A 165 12.46 10.55 4.42
N LEU A 166 12.40 9.34 3.84
CA LEU A 166 13.33 8.87 2.82
C LEU A 166 12.70 9.03 1.44
N MET A 167 13.22 9.95 0.64
CA MET A 167 12.86 10.10 -0.77
C MET A 167 13.77 9.23 -1.65
N LEU A 168 13.18 8.28 -2.37
CA LEU A 168 13.87 7.42 -3.33
C LEU A 168 13.45 7.76 -4.76
N HIS A 169 14.42 7.93 -5.65
CA HIS A 169 14.17 8.18 -7.08
C HIS A 169 15.14 7.42 -7.97
N ALA A 170 14.70 7.09 -9.17
CA ALA A 170 15.50 6.42 -10.20
C ALA A 170 15.73 7.28 -11.46
N SER A 171 15.37 8.57 -11.38
CA SER A 171 15.43 9.51 -12.51
C SER A 171 16.58 10.50 -12.37
N ASP A 172 16.99 11.10 -13.50
CA ASP A 172 17.98 12.17 -13.54
C ASP A 172 17.49 13.39 -12.73
N ASN A 173 18.32 13.80 -11.79
CA ASN A 173 18.07 14.89 -10.84
C ASN A 173 17.81 16.26 -11.47
N ARG A 174 18.23 16.49 -12.73
CA ARG A 174 18.14 17.81 -13.38
C ARG A 174 16.93 17.97 -14.29
N ARG A 175 16.41 16.87 -14.86
CA ARG A 175 15.36 16.91 -15.90
C ARG A 175 14.07 16.22 -15.51
N SER A 176 14.06 15.46 -14.42
CA SER A 176 12.88 14.67 -14.05
C SER A 176 11.79 15.50 -13.39
N ASN A 177 10.60 15.47 -13.97
CA ASN A 177 9.38 16.02 -13.38
C ASN A 177 9.07 15.39 -12.01
N THR A 178 9.28 14.08 -11.82
CA THR A 178 9.04 13.42 -10.53
C THR A 178 10.00 13.92 -9.45
N VAL A 179 11.27 14.15 -9.80
CA VAL A 179 12.27 14.68 -8.87
C VAL A 179 11.98 16.13 -8.52
N ALA A 180 11.60 16.94 -9.51
CA ALA A 180 11.24 18.34 -9.29
C ALA A 180 10.06 18.47 -8.31
N MET A 181 9.00 17.69 -8.52
CA MET A 181 7.86 17.63 -7.60
C MET A 181 8.23 17.06 -6.23
N GLY A 182 9.01 15.97 -6.18
CA GLY A 182 9.46 15.37 -4.93
C GLY A 182 10.27 16.33 -4.06
N LYS A 183 11.18 17.10 -4.67
CA LYS A 183 11.93 18.16 -3.98
C LYS A 183 11.00 19.26 -3.46
N ALA A 184 10.04 19.72 -4.26
CA ALA A 184 9.07 20.74 -3.84
C ALA A 184 8.24 20.27 -2.64
N VAL A 185 7.72 19.03 -2.67
CA VAL A 185 7.01 18.42 -1.54
C VAL A 185 7.94 18.30 -0.32
N CYS A 186 9.16 17.81 -0.48
CA CYS A 186 10.12 17.70 0.62
C CYS A 186 10.46 19.06 1.25
N ASN A 187 10.50 20.15 0.48
CA ASN A 187 10.69 21.50 1.03
C ASN A 187 9.53 21.92 1.95
N HIS A 188 8.30 21.53 1.63
CA HIS A 188 7.14 21.77 2.51
C HIS A 188 7.19 20.92 3.79
N LEU A 189 7.85 19.74 3.74
CA LEU A 189 7.99 18.83 4.89
C LEU A 189 9.19 19.16 5.79
N ALA A 190 10.28 19.68 5.23
CA ALA A 190 11.56 19.92 5.92
C ALA A 190 11.49 20.75 7.22
N PRO A 191 10.54 21.69 7.42
CA PRO A 191 10.41 22.38 8.71
C PRO A 191 10.07 21.44 9.87
N VAL A 192 9.36 20.34 9.62
CA VAL A 192 8.83 19.42 10.66
C VAL A 192 9.46 18.02 10.58
N CYS A 193 10.02 17.65 9.43
CA CYS A 193 10.57 16.32 9.15
C CYS A 193 12.08 16.36 8.89
N ASP A 194 12.74 15.23 9.13
CA ASP A 194 14.11 15.00 8.66
C ASP A 194 14.06 14.34 7.29
N ILE A 195 14.71 14.95 6.29
CA ILE A 195 14.64 14.49 4.90
C ILE A 195 15.98 13.88 4.48
N GLN A 196 15.94 12.63 4.03
CA GLN A 196 17.04 11.96 3.34
C GLN A 196 16.64 11.66 1.90
N THR A 197 17.55 11.88 0.94
CA THR A 197 17.31 11.55 -0.47
C THR A 197 18.37 10.57 -0.96
N ILE A 198 17.95 9.48 -1.60
CA ILE A 198 18.85 8.53 -2.25
C ILE A 198 18.46 8.36 -3.72
N SER A 199 19.46 8.53 -4.60
CA SER A 199 19.34 8.23 -6.02
C SER A 199 19.65 6.75 -6.26
N LEU A 200 18.67 6.03 -6.77
CA LEU A 200 18.81 4.65 -7.24
C LEU A 200 19.61 4.55 -8.56
N GLN A 201 20.13 5.66 -9.09
CA GLN A 201 21.05 5.67 -10.23
C GLN A 201 22.52 5.57 -9.81
N ASN A 202 22.87 6.01 -8.59
CA ASN A 202 24.26 6.20 -8.16
C ASN A 202 24.99 4.90 -7.79
N GLY A 203 24.36 3.74 -7.93
CA GLY A 203 24.97 2.42 -7.88
C GLY A 203 24.33 1.53 -8.92
N ALA A 204 25.09 0.62 -9.55
CA ALA A 204 24.51 -0.38 -10.44
C ALA A 204 23.54 -1.27 -9.63
N ILE A 205 22.25 -0.97 -9.69
CA ILE A 205 21.22 -1.79 -9.06
C ILE A 205 20.93 -2.94 -10.01
N TYR A 206 21.53 -4.09 -9.71
CA TYR A 206 21.13 -5.34 -10.35
C TYR A 206 19.77 -5.77 -9.82
N ASP A 207 18.89 -6.19 -10.74
CA ASP A 207 17.64 -6.85 -10.41
C ASP A 207 17.88 -8.24 -9.81
N CYS A 208 16.86 -8.74 -9.10
CA CYS A 208 16.83 -10.08 -8.56
C CYS A 208 16.75 -11.11 -9.69
N ARG A 209 17.77 -11.97 -9.81
CA ARG A 209 17.81 -13.09 -10.77
C ARG A 209 17.24 -14.40 -10.19
N GLY A 210 16.57 -14.35 -9.04
CA GLY A 210 15.95 -15.52 -8.41
C GLY A 210 16.91 -16.47 -7.68
N CYS A 211 17.67 -15.98 -6.69
CA CYS A 211 18.39 -16.88 -5.77
C CYS A 211 17.40 -17.75 -4.96
N SER A 212 17.81 -18.95 -4.52
CA SER A 212 16.97 -19.80 -3.68
C SER A 212 16.56 -19.10 -2.38
N TYR A 213 15.46 -19.54 -1.75
CA TYR A 213 15.05 -19.01 -0.45
C TYR A 213 16.14 -19.18 0.61
N THR A 214 16.81 -20.33 0.64
CA THR A 214 17.92 -20.63 1.57
C THR A 214 19.11 -19.69 1.37
N ALA A 215 19.47 -19.40 0.11
CA ALA A 215 20.51 -18.42 -0.19
C ALA A 215 20.07 -17.02 0.24
N CYS A 216 18.86 -16.58 -0.13
CA CYS A 216 18.32 -15.28 0.25
C CYS A 216 18.36 -15.08 1.78
N LEU A 217 17.92 -16.09 2.54
CA LEU A 217 17.94 -16.09 4.00
C LEU A 217 19.37 -16.01 4.57
N HIS A 218 20.32 -16.75 4.00
CA HIS A 218 21.72 -16.71 4.44
C HIS A 218 22.32 -15.30 4.33
N TYR A 219 22.21 -14.66 3.15
CA TYR A 219 22.75 -13.31 2.95
C TYR A 219 21.99 -12.27 3.80
N SER A 220 20.66 -12.39 3.86
CA SER A 220 19.80 -11.52 4.65
C SER A 220 20.21 -11.45 6.12
N ARG A 221 20.47 -12.60 6.77
CA ARG A 221 20.91 -12.66 8.18
C ARG A 221 22.21 -11.91 8.45
N ASN A 222 23.06 -11.76 7.44
CA ASN A 222 24.33 -11.04 7.53
C ASN A 222 24.22 -9.57 7.10
N GLY A 223 23.00 -9.03 6.90
CA GLY A 223 22.82 -7.66 6.41
C GLY A 223 23.22 -7.47 4.94
N THR A 224 23.33 -8.55 4.16
CA THR A 224 23.81 -8.53 2.78
C THR A 224 22.75 -9.05 1.80
N CYS A 225 23.06 -9.00 0.51
CA CYS A 225 22.25 -9.60 -0.55
C CYS A 225 23.19 -10.34 -1.51
N TYR A 226 22.76 -11.48 -2.05
CA TYR A 226 23.53 -12.24 -3.05
C TYR A 226 24.02 -11.37 -4.22
N TYR A 227 23.22 -10.39 -4.63
CA TYR A 227 23.54 -9.48 -5.74
C TYR A 227 24.35 -8.24 -5.32
N GLY A 228 24.66 -8.07 -4.04
CA GLY A 228 25.46 -6.94 -3.52
C GLY A 228 24.97 -5.55 -3.94
N GLY A 229 25.89 -4.60 -4.10
CA GLY A 229 25.59 -3.25 -4.56
C GLY A 229 24.93 -2.36 -3.50
N ALA A 230 24.47 -1.19 -3.92
CA ALA A 230 23.99 -0.13 -3.02
C ALA A 230 22.72 -0.49 -2.22
N LEU A 231 21.93 -1.47 -2.68
CA LEU A 231 20.69 -1.84 -1.99
C LEU A 231 20.92 -2.34 -0.55
N PRO A 232 21.67 -3.43 -0.30
CA PRO A 232 21.92 -3.89 1.06
C PRO A 232 22.77 -2.93 1.90
N THR A 233 23.65 -2.13 1.28
CA THR A 233 24.63 -1.31 2.01
C THR A 233 24.15 0.10 2.34
N GLU A 234 23.24 0.67 1.56
CA GLU A 234 22.81 2.06 1.68
C GLU A 234 21.28 2.17 1.74
N VAL A 235 20.57 1.60 0.76
CA VAL A 235 19.13 1.82 0.61
C VAL A 235 18.30 1.07 1.66
N PHE A 236 18.60 -0.20 1.93
CA PHE A 236 17.88 -0.98 2.93
C PHE A 236 18.08 -0.44 4.36
N PRO A 237 19.31 -0.10 4.80
CA PRO A 237 19.50 0.60 6.06
C PRO A 237 18.70 1.90 6.15
N ALA A 238 18.69 2.72 5.09
CA ALA A 238 17.92 3.96 5.06
C ALA A 238 16.40 3.69 5.18
N ILE A 239 15.87 2.66 4.51
CA ILE A 239 14.45 2.28 4.64
C ILE A 239 14.12 1.90 6.08
N LEU A 240 14.96 1.08 6.74
CA LEU A 240 14.74 0.68 8.14
C LEU A 240 14.78 1.87 9.11
N GLN A 241 15.66 2.84 8.84
CA GLN A 241 15.81 4.07 9.61
C GLN A 241 14.78 5.15 9.26
N SER A 242 14.00 4.99 8.20
CA SER A 242 12.93 5.93 7.86
C SER A 242 11.65 5.63 8.61
N ASP A 243 10.76 6.61 8.71
CA ASP A 243 9.38 6.43 9.14
C ASP A 243 8.43 6.51 7.94
N VAL A 244 8.83 7.30 6.93
CA VAL A 244 8.12 7.51 5.67
C VAL A 244 9.05 7.21 4.50
N VAL A 245 8.58 6.37 3.57
CA VAL A 245 9.22 6.14 2.27
C VAL A 245 8.42 6.86 1.19
N LEU A 246 9.04 7.84 0.52
CA LEU A 246 8.48 8.56 -0.62
C LEU A 246 9.13 8.07 -1.92
N LEU A 247 8.36 7.35 -2.75
CA LEU A 247 8.84 6.85 -4.04
C LEU A 247 8.50 7.80 -5.19
N LEU A 248 9.50 8.16 -5.98
CA LEU A 248 9.32 8.95 -7.19
C LEU A 248 9.28 8.03 -8.42
N CYS A 249 8.09 7.89 -9.01
CA CYS A 249 7.77 6.90 -10.01
C CYS A 249 7.39 7.56 -11.34
N PRO A 250 8.34 7.78 -12.27
CA PRO A 250 7.96 8.12 -13.64
C PRO A 250 7.20 6.93 -14.25
N ASN A 251 6.15 7.20 -15.02
CA ASN A 251 5.46 6.17 -15.79
C ASN A 251 6.25 5.86 -17.07
N PHE A 252 6.84 4.66 -17.13
CA PHE A 252 7.46 4.11 -18.34
C PHE A 252 6.61 2.98 -18.89
N ASN A 253 5.79 3.27 -19.91
CA ASN A 253 4.91 2.31 -20.57
C ASN A 253 3.98 1.57 -19.59
N ASP A 254 3.26 2.34 -18.78
CA ASP A 254 2.35 1.86 -17.74
C ASP A 254 3.02 1.04 -16.64
N SER A 255 4.30 1.31 -16.39
CA SER A 255 5.13 0.58 -15.43
C SER A 255 6.03 1.49 -14.60
N ALA A 256 6.34 1.04 -13.39
CA ALA A 256 7.42 1.61 -12.60
C ALA A 256 8.77 1.39 -13.29
N SER A 257 9.75 2.25 -13.01
CA SER A 257 11.08 2.13 -13.63
C SER A 257 11.81 0.85 -13.19
N ALA A 258 12.73 0.39 -14.04
CA ALA A 258 13.51 -0.82 -13.78
C ALA A 258 14.22 -0.81 -12.41
N ASN A 259 14.79 0.31 -11.99
CA ASN A 259 15.49 0.40 -10.69
C ASN A 259 14.51 0.36 -9.50
N ILE A 260 13.30 0.92 -9.64
CA ILE A 260 12.25 0.81 -8.62
C ILE A 260 11.76 -0.63 -8.52
N LEU A 261 11.56 -1.31 -9.66
CA LEU A 261 11.21 -2.73 -9.67
C LEU A 261 12.33 -3.59 -9.08
N ALA A 262 13.59 -3.32 -9.41
CA ALA A 262 14.74 -4.03 -8.84
C ALA A 262 14.85 -3.85 -7.32
N LEU A 263 14.59 -2.64 -6.80
CA LEU A 263 14.44 -2.39 -5.36
C LEU A 263 13.36 -3.30 -4.77
N ILE A 264 12.14 -3.24 -5.32
CA ILE A 264 10.98 -4.01 -4.85
C ILE A 264 11.24 -5.52 -4.87
N ASN A 265 11.86 -6.05 -5.92
CA ASN A 265 12.15 -7.47 -6.08
C ASN A 265 13.15 -7.96 -5.04
N ARG A 266 14.12 -7.12 -4.66
CA ARG A 266 15.18 -7.46 -3.71
C ARG A 266 14.81 -7.23 -2.25
N MET A 267 13.73 -6.49 -1.97
CA MET A 267 13.24 -6.27 -0.61
C MET A 267 12.79 -7.55 0.12
N THR A 268 12.59 -8.68 -0.56
CA THR A 268 12.36 -9.96 0.14
C THR A 268 13.51 -10.27 1.11
N GLY A 269 14.76 -9.97 0.75
CA GLY A 269 15.90 -10.12 1.65
C GLY A 269 15.81 -9.22 2.87
N LEU A 270 15.32 -7.98 2.72
CA LEU A 270 15.09 -7.05 3.82
C LEU A 270 13.99 -7.56 4.77
N LEU A 271 12.88 -8.06 4.22
CA LEU A 271 11.74 -8.56 5.00
C LEU A 271 12.02 -9.84 5.79
N LEU A 272 13.07 -10.58 5.42
CA LEU A 272 13.56 -11.71 6.21
C LEU A 272 14.32 -11.25 7.47
N GLN A 273 14.78 -9.98 7.52
CA GLN A 273 15.39 -9.39 8.71
C GLN A 273 14.31 -8.77 9.60
N GLN A 274 13.48 -7.91 9.01
CA GLN A 274 12.48 -7.14 9.75
C GLN A 274 11.28 -6.78 8.85
N PRO A 275 10.03 -6.95 9.33
CA PRO A 275 8.86 -6.43 8.63
C PRO A 275 8.80 -4.90 8.68
N LEU A 276 8.07 -4.29 7.76
CA LEU A 276 7.97 -2.84 7.58
C LEU A 276 6.58 -2.31 7.97
N TYR A 277 5.92 -2.95 8.94
CA TYR A 277 4.56 -2.59 9.39
C TYR A 277 4.45 -1.18 9.98
N ASP A 278 5.57 -0.58 10.38
CA ASP A 278 5.69 0.76 10.96
C ASP A 278 6.04 1.84 9.93
N LYS A 279 6.21 1.48 8.65
CA LYS A 279 6.62 2.41 7.58
C LYS A 279 5.44 2.89 6.75
N TYR A 280 5.32 4.20 6.59
CA TYR A 280 4.36 4.82 5.67
C TYR A 280 4.91 4.84 4.24
N LEU A 281 4.09 4.43 3.26
CA LEU A 281 4.42 4.50 1.85
C LEU A 281 3.69 5.65 1.17
N TYR A 282 4.42 6.62 0.64
CA TYR A 282 3.88 7.61 -0.30
C TYR A 282 4.55 7.47 -1.67
N ALA A 283 3.87 7.95 -2.71
CA ALA A 283 4.40 7.97 -4.06
C ALA A 283 4.04 9.26 -4.80
N ILE A 284 4.93 9.69 -5.69
CA ILE A 284 4.62 10.67 -6.73
C ILE A 284 4.73 9.94 -8.07
N VAL A 285 3.62 9.90 -8.81
CA VAL A 285 3.57 9.31 -10.15
C VAL A 285 3.39 10.43 -11.17
N VAL A 286 4.37 10.56 -12.07
CA VAL A 286 4.26 11.46 -13.23
C VAL A 286 4.16 10.65 -14.50
N SER A 287 3.12 10.92 -15.28
CA SER A 287 2.90 10.29 -16.60
C SER A 287 3.04 11.31 -17.71
N GLY A 288 3.65 10.93 -18.84
CA GLY A 288 3.67 11.80 -20.03
C GLY A 288 2.29 12.01 -20.65
N TYR A 289 1.40 11.01 -20.52
CA TYR A 289 0.05 11.02 -21.08
C TYR A 289 -1.00 10.54 -20.04
N SER A 290 -1.09 9.23 -19.82
CA SER A 290 -2.08 8.57 -18.94
C SER A 290 -1.44 7.44 -18.12
N GLY A 291 -2.25 6.56 -17.49
CA GLY A 291 -1.78 5.33 -16.87
C GLY A 291 -1.11 5.48 -15.49
N GLY A 292 -1.21 6.66 -14.86
CA GLY A 292 -0.62 6.87 -13.53
C GLY A 292 -1.21 5.91 -12.47
N ASP A 293 -2.50 5.60 -12.57
CA ASP A 293 -3.19 4.66 -11.69
C ASP A 293 -2.65 3.22 -11.83
N LEU A 294 -2.16 2.83 -13.01
CA LEU A 294 -1.54 1.51 -13.25
C LEU A 294 -0.23 1.39 -12.48
N VAL A 295 0.59 2.44 -12.51
CA VAL A 295 1.85 2.49 -11.74
C VAL A 295 1.54 2.50 -10.25
N ALA A 296 0.58 3.31 -9.78
CA ALA A 296 0.17 3.32 -8.38
C ALA A 296 -0.31 1.94 -7.90
N ARG A 297 -1.08 1.21 -8.72
CA ARG A 297 -1.50 -0.17 -8.41
C ARG A 297 -0.32 -1.14 -8.28
N GLN A 298 0.72 -0.99 -9.10
CA GLN A 298 1.94 -1.79 -8.95
C GLN A 298 2.63 -1.49 -7.62
N ILE A 299 2.79 -0.22 -7.28
CA ILE A 299 3.45 0.22 -6.04
C ILE A 299 2.69 -0.26 -4.80
N LEU A 300 1.37 0.02 -4.71
CA LEU A 300 0.58 -0.43 -3.56
C LEU A 300 0.50 -1.97 -3.48
N GLY A 301 0.38 -2.63 -4.63
CA GLY A 301 0.29 -4.08 -4.71
C GLY A 301 1.58 -4.75 -4.22
N ALA A 302 2.72 -4.22 -4.64
CA ALA A 302 4.01 -4.77 -4.25
C ALA A 302 4.40 -4.41 -2.81
N LEU A 303 4.18 -3.16 -2.39
CA LEU A 303 4.74 -2.66 -1.13
C LEU A 303 3.78 -2.74 0.06
N CYS A 304 2.51 -2.43 -0.15
CA CYS A 304 1.50 -2.53 0.90
C CYS A 304 0.92 -3.95 0.98
N LEU A 305 0.33 -4.46 -0.12
CA LEU A 305 -0.36 -5.75 -0.08
C LEU A 305 0.58 -6.93 0.16
N ASN A 306 1.82 -6.86 -0.35
CA ASN A 306 2.78 -7.97 -0.27
C ASN A 306 3.95 -7.72 0.71
N LYS A 307 4.40 -6.47 0.91
CA LYS A 307 5.63 -6.15 1.65
C LYS A 307 5.44 -5.27 2.89
N THR A 308 4.28 -5.36 3.52
CA THR A 308 4.00 -4.87 4.90
C THR A 308 4.04 -3.36 5.12
N MET A 309 4.36 -2.51 4.14
CA MET A 309 4.28 -1.06 4.34
C MET A 309 2.81 -0.61 4.48
N MET A 310 2.56 0.40 5.30
CA MET A 310 1.24 1.01 5.44
C MET A 310 0.94 1.90 4.24
N LEU A 311 -0.33 1.93 3.81
CA LEU A 311 -0.82 2.82 2.76
C LEU A 311 -1.65 3.95 3.40
N PRO A 312 -1.06 5.13 3.64
CA PRO A 312 -1.76 6.28 4.19
C PRO A 312 -2.83 6.80 3.21
N PRO A 313 -3.86 7.53 3.68
CA PRO A 313 -4.88 8.14 2.82
C PRO A 313 -4.25 8.96 1.69
N HIS A 314 -4.79 8.82 0.47
CA HIS A 314 -4.27 9.50 -0.72
C HIS A 314 -2.75 9.32 -0.89
N PHE A 315 -2.27 8.07 -0.79
CA PHE A 315 -0.84 7.76 -0.74
C PHE A 315 -0.05 8.24 -1.98
N CYS A 316 -0.74 8.48 -3.10
CA CYS A 316 -0.13 8.81 -4.37
C CYS A 316 -0.58 10.19 -4.87
N LEU A 317 0.38 11.06 -5.15
CA LEU A 317 0.18 12.29 -5.91
C LEU A 317 0.40 12.02 -7.40
N PHE A 318 -0.59 12.32 -8.23
CA PHE A 318 -0.53 12.14 -9.68
C PHE A 318 -0.31 13.47 -10.40
N GLN A 319 0.48 13.44 -11.47
CA GLN A 319 0.61 14.56 -12.39
C GLN A 319 0.84 14.07 -13.82
N THR A 320 0.15 14.66 -14.79
CA THR A 320 0.46 14.45 -16.21
C THR A 320 1.41 15.56 -16.67
N ALA A 321 2.60 15.19 -17.13
CA ALA A 321 3.60 16.10 -17.68
C ALA A 321 4.67 15.31 -18.46
N ASN A 322 4.85 15.64 -19.73
CA ASN A 322 5.88 15.04 -20.58
C ASN A 322 7.19 15.83 -20.54
N ASP A 323 7.12 17.13 -20.83
CA ASP A 323 8.31 17.93 -21.02
C ASP A 323 8.98 18.30 -19.68
N PRO A 324 10.32 18.39 -19.63
CA PRO A 324 11.02 18.80 -18.42
C PRO A 324 10.50 20.13 -17.87
N GLY A 325 10.13 20.16 -16.58
CA GLY A 325 9.61 21.35 -15.91
C GLY A 325 8.10 21.56 -16.07
N ALA A 326 7.45 20.87 -17.01
CA ALA A 326 6.01 21.02 -17.25
C ALA A 326 5.16 20.59 -16.04
N ALA A 327 5.65 19.67 -15.20
CA ALA A 327 4.93 19.25 -14.01
C ALA A 327 4.75 20.38 -13.00
N LEU A 328 5.78 21.20 -12.77
CA LEU A 328 5.72 22.34 -11.85
C LEU A 328 5.00 23.55 -12.45
N ALA A 329 4.95 23.65 -13.78
CA ALA A 329 4.17 24.67 -14.47
C ALA A 329 2.67 24.35 -14.57
N ALA A 330 2.25 23.13 -14.20
CA ALA A 330 0.87 22.72 -14.32
C ALA A 330 -0.06 23.57 -13.41
N PRO A 331 -1.24 24.00 -13.91
CA PRO A 331 -2.15 24.84 -13.13
C PRO A 331 -2.50 24.22 -11.77
N GLY A 332 -2.36 25.02 -10.70
CA GLY A 332 -2.68 24.63 -9.33
C GLY A 332 -1.81 23.52 -8.73
N VAL A 333 -0.72 23.10 -9.39
CA VAL A 333 0.13 22.00 -8.88
C VAL A 333 0.81 22.35 -7.57
N GLU A 334 1.24 23.61 -7.39
CA GLU A 334 1.87 24.06 -6.15
C GLU A 334 0.91 23.92 -4.96
N GLU A 335 -0.33 24.39 -5.11
CA GLU A 335 -1.33 24.26 -4.05
C GLU A 335 -1.69 22.79 -3.78
N ARG A 336 -1.75 21.94 -4.82
CA ARG A 336 -1.94 20.49 -4.62
C ARG A 336 -0.77 19.87 -3.86
N MET A 337 0.48 20.21 -4.19
CA MET A 337 1.67 19.70 -3.50
C MET A 337 1.71 20.16 -2.04
N LYS A 338 1.39 21.43 -1.77
CA LYS A 338 1.31 21.99 -0.43
C LYS A 338 0.20 21.33 0.40
N ALA A 339 -1.00 21.16 -0.16
CA ALA A 339 -2.11 20.48 0.50
C ALA A 339 -1.77 19.00 0.79
N TRP A 340 -1.12 18.33 -0.15
CA TRP A 340 -0.69 16.94 0.03
C TRP A 340 0.40 16.81 1.09
N ALA A 341 1.40 17.69 1.10
CA ALA A 341 2.40 17.76 2.18
C ALA A 341 1.75 17.99 3.55
N GLY A 342 0.75 18.88 3.64
CA GLY A 342 -0.04 19.08 4.86
C GLY A 342 -0.78 17.82 5.32
N SER A 343 -1.35 17.05 4.39
CA SER A 343 -1.99 15.77 4.67
C SER A 343 -1.00 14.69 5.15
N ILE A 344 0.22 14.67 4.59
CA ILE A 344 1.29 13.81 5.10
C ILE A 344 1.57 14.14 6.56
N LEU A 345 1.80 15.42 6.88
CA LEU A 345 2.08 15.86 8.24
C LEU A 345 0.94 15.51 9.19
N SER A 346 -0.32 15.77 8.84
CA SER A 346 -1.47 15.42 9.70
C SER A 346 -1.60 13.92 9.96
N THR A 347 -1.09 13.09 9.05
CA THR A 347 -1.09 11.63 9.18
C THR A 347 0.03 11.14 10.09
N VAL A 348 1.26 11.59 9.87
CA VAL A 348 2.48 10.98 10.44
C VAL A 348 3.07 11.75 11.62
N HIS A 349 2.78 13.04 11.74
CA HIS A 349 3.35 13.87 12.80
C HIS A 349 2.49 13.84 14.06
N GLN A 350 3.13 13.69 15.20
CA GLN A 350 2.54 13.98 16.50
C GLN A 350 3.18 15.27 17.01
N PRO A 351 2.41 16.36 17.16
CA PRO A 351 2.92 17.55 17.84
C PRO A 351 3.39 17.14 19.23
N GLY A 352 4.59 17.57 19.63
CA GLY A 352 5.06 17.35 20.99
C GLY A 352 4.05 17.94 21.98
N GLU A 353 3.72 17.21 23.04
CA GLU A 353 3.21 17.86 24.24
C GLU A 353 4.34 18.76 24.74
N ASP A 354 4.09 20.06 24.77
CA ASP A 354 5.00 21.02 25.40
C ASP A 354 5.23 20.55 26.84
N PRO A 355 6.47 20.18 27.23
CA PRO A 355 6.74 19.79 28.60
C PRO A 355 6.58 21.04 29.48
N ARG A 356 5.39 21.22 30.03
CA ARG A 356 5.10 22.24 31.04
C ARG A 356 5.94 22.05 32.29
#